data_AF-A0A351FPG0-F1
#
_entry.id   AF-A0A351FPG0-F1
#
_cell.length_a   1.000
_cell.length_b   1.000
_cell.length_c   1.000
_cell.angle_alpha   90.00
_cell.angle_beta   90.00
_cell.angle_gamma   90.00
#
_symmetry.space_group_name_H-M   'P 1'
#
loop_
_entity.id
_entity.type
_entity.pdbx_description
1 polymer ?
#
loop_
_entity_poly.entity_id
_entity_poly.type
_entity_poly.pdbx_seq_one_letter_code
_entity_poly.pdbx_strand_id
1 'polypeptide(L)'
;MSHDQHPQQIAQIRHLVSAQFARMGCQPDASLSETLLIRNGFYCGRRFRVCGLEAVWFFEEQQLKFYAEDGSVAQVLDAADLPQLPANQAA
;
A
#
# COMPACT_ATOMS: atom_id res chain seq x y z
N MET A 1 -6.11 25.48 -5.55
CA MET A 1 -6.26 24.30 -6.43
C MET A 1 -5.69 23.12 -5.67
N SER A 2 -6.56 22.40 -4.95
CA SER A 2 -6.14 21.47 -3.90
C SER A 2 -6.26 20.02 -4.39
N HIS A 3 -5.10 19.36 -4.55
CA HIS A 3 -4.84 17.99 -4.10
C HIS A 3 -5.77 16.85 -4.60
N ASP A 4 -5.90 16.66 -5.91
CA ASP A 4 -6.40 15.40 -6.49
C ASP A 4 -5.29 14.33 -6.61
N GLN A 5 -4.35 14.31 -5.65
CA GLN A 5 -3.11 13.50 -5.70
C GLN A 5 -3.24 12.15 -4.97
N HIS A 6 -4.31 11.94 -4.18
CA HIS A 6 -4.57 10.67 -3.49
C HIS A 6 -4.88 9.48 -4.42
N PRO A 7 -5.68 9.60 -5.49
CA PRO A 7 -6.11 8.44 -6.28
C PRO A 7 -4.97 7.73 -7.01
N GLN A 8 -4.01 8.50 -7.54
CA GLN A 8 -2.87 7.95 -8.29
C GLN A 8 -1.91 7.18 -7.38
N GLN A 9 -1.58 7.74 -6.22
CA GLN A 9 -0.71 7.07 -5.25
C GLN A 9 -1.34 5.77 -4.74
N ILE A 10 -2.65 5.77 -4.48
CA ILE A 10 -3.40 4.55 -4.10
C ILE A 10 -3.29 3.48 -5.19
N ALA A 11 -3.45 3.86 -6.46
CA ALA A 11 -3.35 2.91 -7.57
C ALA A 11 -1.93 2.32 -7.70
N GLN A 12 -0.90 3.13 -7.52
CA GLN A 12 0.50 2.68 -7.55
C GLN A 12 0.82 1.75 -6.37
N ILE A 13 0.38 2.09 -5.16
CA ILE A 13 0.51 1.24 -3.98
C ILE A 13 -0.20 -0.09 -4.19
N ARG A 14 -1.43 -0.07 -4.74
CA ARG A 14 -2.16 -1.30 -5.09
C ARG A 14 -1.35 -2.18 -6.05
N HIS A 15 -0.80 -1.58 -7.11
CA HIS A 15 0.01 -2.32 -8.08
C HIS A 15 1.27 -2.92 -7.44
N LEU A 16 1.96 -2.16 -6.60
CA LEU A 16 3.14 -2.62 -5.86
C LEU A 16 2.80 -3.78 -4.91
N VAL A 17 1.68 -3.67 -4.19
CA VAL A 17 1.18 -4.71 -3.30
C VAL A 17 0.84 -5.98 -4.07
N SER A 18 0.08 -5.88 -5.16
CA SER A 18 -0.26 -7.03 -6.01
C SER A 18 0.99 -7.71 -6.56
N ALA A 19 1.97 -6.94 -7.06
CA ALA A 19 3.22 -7.48 -7.57
C ALA A 19 4.02 -8.21 -6.48
N GLN A 20 4.06 -7.66 -5.26
CA GLN A 20 4.77 -8.29 -4.15
C GLN A 20 4.08 -9.55 -3.65
N PHE A 21 2.75 -9.55 -3.54
CA PHE A 21 1.99 -10.77 -3.21
C PHE A 21 2.20 -11.88 -4.25
N ALA A 22 2.28 -11.53 -5.54
CA ALA A 22 2.61 -12.49 -6.59
C ALA A 22 4.00 -13.12 -6.40
N ARG A 23 5.01 -12.33 -6.01
CA ARG A 23 6.36 -12.86 -5.68
C ARG A 23 6.37 -13.74 -4.44
N MET A 24 5.47 -13.49 -3.50
CA MET A 24 5.31 -14.30 -2.29
C MET A 24 4.44 -15.55 -2.50
N GLY A 25 3.99 -15.80 -3.74
CA GLY A 25 3.29 -17.03 -4.13
C GLY A 25 1.76 -16.93 -4.20
N CYS A 26 1.17 -15.76 -3.91
CA CYS A 26 -0.27 -15.55 -4.10
C CYS A 26 -0.60 -15.33 -5.59
N GLN A 27 -1.60 -16.03 -6.09
CA GLN A 27 -2.04 -15.93 -7.48
C GLN A 27 -2.86 -14.64 -7.74
N PRO A 28 -2.79 -14.06 -8.95
CA PRO A 28 -3.46 -12.80 -9.29
C PRO A 28 -4.99 -12.87 -9.37
N ASP A 29 -5.59 -14.06 -9.46
CA ASP A 29 -7.06 -14.23 -9.48
C ASP A 29 -7.71 -14.20 -8.09
N ALA A 30 -6.90 -14.11 -7.03
CA ALA A 30 -7.41 -13.97 -5.68
C ALA A 30 -7.89 -12.53 -5.42
N SER A 31 -9.15 -12.39 -4.98
CA SER A 31 -9.76 -11.09 -4.68
C SER A 31 -8.98 -10.35 -3.59
N LEU A 32 -8.22 -9.33 -3.98
CA LEU A 32 -7.52 -8.43 -3.06
C LEU A 32 -8.55 -7.67 -2.21
N SER A 33 -8.54 -7.92 -0.90
CA SER A 33 -9.39 -7.18 0.04
C SER A 33 -8.69 -5.90 0.48
N GLU A 34 -9.39 -4.77 0.43
CA GLU A 34 -8.91 -3.47 0.88
C GLU A 34 -9.69 -2.98 2.09
N THR A 35 -8.99 -2.46 3.10
CA THR A 35 -9.59 -1.79 4.27
C THR A 35 -8.94 -0.42 4.46
N LEU A 36 -9.76 0.63 4.58
CA LEU A 36 -9.28 1.97 4.96
C LEU A 36 -8.93 1.99 6.45
N LEU A 37 -7.76 2.53 6.79
CA LEU A 37 -7.36 2.74 8.17
C LEU A 37 -7.65 4.19 8.54
N ILE A 38 -8.59 4.39 9.46
CA ILE A 38 -8.97 5.70 9.98
C ILE A 38 -8.68 5.74 11.48
N ARG A 39 -8.02 6.79 11.96
CA ARG A 39 -7.78 7.03 13.39
C ARG A 39 -8.18 8.45 13.73
N ASN A 40 -9.01 8.63 14.76
CA ASN A 40 -9.51 9.94 15.20
C ASN A 40 -10.15 10.77 14.05
N GLY A 41 -10.77 10.12 13.07
CA GLY A 41 -11.37 10.77 11.91
C GLY A 41 -10.39 11.11 10.76
N PHE A 42 -9.11 10.79 10.90
CA PHE A 42 -8.09 11.04 9.89
C PHE A 42 -7.72 9.76 9.13
N TYR A 43 -7.45 9.91 7.83
CA TYR A 43 -6.96 8.83 6.99
C TYR A 43 -5.49 8.52 7.31
N CYS A 44 -5.23 7.32 7.81
CA CYS A 44 -3.89 6.86 8.19
C CYS A 44 -3.28 5.93 7.13
N GLY A 45 -4.09 5.38 6.22
CA GLY A 45 -3.59 4.48 5.18
C GLY A 45 -4.54 3.37 4.79
N ARG A 46 -3.99 2.27 4.28
CA ARG A 46 -4.76 1.13 3.75
C ARG A 46 -4.12 -0.18 4.15
N ARG A 47 -4.97 -1.15 4.49
CA ARG A 47 -4.58 -2.55 4.62
C ARG A 47 -5.09 -3.33 3.42
N PHE A 48 -4.23 -4.20 2.92
CA PHE A 48 -4.47 -5.12 1.82
C PHE A 48 -4.31 -6.55 2.32
N ARG A 49 -5.20 -7.46 1.91
CA ARG A 49 -5.12 -8.88 2.26
C ARG A 49 -5.44 -9.77 1.07
N VAL A 50 -4.67 -10.84 0.92
CA VAL A 50 -4.90 -11.89 -0.08
C VAL A 50 -4.19 -13.18 0.34
N CYS A 51 -4.85 -14.33 0.19
CA CYS A 51 -4.35 -15.67 0.61
C CYS A 51 -3.49 -15.68 1.88
N GLY A 52 -4.02 -15.13 2.99
CA GLY A 52 -3.33 -15.11 4.30
C GLY A 52 -2.22 -14.08 4.44
N LEU A 53 -1.69 -13.54 3.33
CA LEU A 53 -0.73 -12.45 3.32
C LEU A 53 -1.42 -11.11 3.60
N GLU A 54 -0.68 -10.21 4.23
CA GLU A 54 -1.14 -8.87 4.55
C GLU A 54 -0.11 -7.83 4.13
N ALA A 55 -0.59 -6.67 3.69
CA ALA A 55 0.24 -5.48 3.54
C ALA A 55 -0.47 -4.28 4.15
N VAL A 56 0.28 -3.42 4.85
CA VAL A 56 -0.24 -2.20 5.43
C VAL A 56 0.56 -1.02 4.92
N TRP A 57 -0.11 -0.15 4.17
CA TRP A 57 0.40 1.15 3.78
C TRP A 57 0.04 2.16 4.85
N PHE A 58 1.06 2.72 5.49
CA PHE A 58 1.00 3.79 6.46
C PHE A 58 1.32 5.11 5.76
N PHE A 59 0.30 5.97 5.62
CA PHE A 59 0.41 7.19 4.82
C PHE A 59 1.30 8.24 5.50
N GLU A 60 1.12 8.46 6.81
CA GLU A 60 1.88 9.47 7.57
C GLU A 60 3.35 9.06 7.72
N GLU A 61 3.59 7.78 8.03
CA GLU A 61 4.94 7.22 8.14
C GLU A 61 5.63 7.00 6.79
N GLN A 62 4.91 7.15 5.67
CA GLN A 62 5.40 6.85 4.32
C GLN A 62 6.03 5.46 4.20
N GLN A 63 5.36 4.46 4.77
CA GLN A 63 5.85 3.08 4.81
C GLN A 63 4.82 2.11 4.24
N LEU A 64 5.29 1.07 3.55
CA LEU A 64 4.50 -0.10 3.20
C LEU A 64 5.15 -1.34 3.82
N LYS A 65 4.41 -2.01 4.70
CA LYS A 65 4.86 -3.22 5.37
C LYS A 65 4.14 -4.43 4.81
N PHE A 66 4.88 -5.49 4.52
CA PHE A 66 4.37 -6.79 4.11
C PHE A 66 4.54 -7.79 5.24
N TYR A 67 3.50 -8.57 5.47
CA TYR A 67 3.41 -9.56 6.52
C TYR A 67 3.16 -10.93 5.90
N ALA A 68 3.89 -11.93 6.40
CA ALA A 68 3.66 -13.33 6.07
C ALA A 68 2.41 -13.87 6.79
N GLU A 69 1.99 -15.09 6.46
CA GLU A 69 0.80 -15.73 7.05
C GLU A 69 0.90 -15.92 8.58
N ASP A 70 2.12 -16.04 9.10
CA ASP A 70 2.39 -16.15 10.54
C ASP A 70 2.36 -14.80 11.28
N GLY A 71 2.10 -13.70 10.55
CA GLY A 71 2.07 -12.34 11.08
C GLY A 71 3.44 -11.69 11.24
N SER A 72 4.53 -12.38 10.89
CA SER A 72 5.87 -11.79 10.88
C SER A 72 6.02 -10.77 9.74
N VAL A 73 6.88 -9.77 9.94
CA VAL A 73 7.19 -8.79 8.89
C VAL A 73 8.13 -9.43 7.89
N ALA A 74 7.65 -9.62 6.67
CA ALA A 74 8.44 -10.14 5.55
C ALA A 74 9.29 -9.05 4.89
N GLN A 75 8.74 -7.84 4.77
CA GLN A 75 9.43 -6.71 4.14
C GLN A 75 8.86 -5.37 4.62
N VAL A 76 9.72 -4.36 4.67
CA VAL A 76 9.33 -2.95 4.84
C VAL A 76 9.88 -2.18 3.65
N LEU A 77 9.04 -1.36 3.02
CA LEU A 77 9.41 -0.37 2.03
C LEU A 77 9.22 1.01 2.65
N ASP A 78 10.27 1.83 2.60
CA ASP A 78 10.25 3.21 3.07
C ASP A 78 9.94 4.18 1.92
N ALA A 79 9.76 5.45 2.22
CA ALA A 79 9.40 6.51 1.26
C ALA A 79 10.25 6.52 -0.02
N ALA A 80 11.52 6.12 0.07
CA ALA A 80 12.43 6.05 -1.08
C ALA A 80 12.09 4.91 -2.06
N ASP A 81 11.51 3.81 -1.57
CA ASP A 81 11.12 2.65 -2.35
C ASP A 81 9.65 2.70 -2.78
N LEU A 82 8.88 3.60 -2.17
CA LEU A 82 7.50 3.83 -2.53
C LEU A 82 7.40 4.64 -3.82
N PRO A 83 6.33 4.43 -4.61
CA PRO A 83 6.02 5.29 -5.74
C PRO A 83 5.94 6.73 -5.26
N GLN A 84 6.91 7.54 -5.66
CA GLN A 84 6.89 8.96 -5.37
C GLN A 84 5.81 9.58 -6.25
N LEU A 85 5.02 10.48 -5.65
CA LEU A 85 4.32 11.47 -6.46
C LEU A 85 5.38 12.19 -7.29
N PRO A 86 5.20 12.37 -8.61
CA PRO A 86 6.09 13.24 -9.35
C PRO A 86 6.09 14.59 -8.64
N ALA A 87 7.24 14.96 -8.09
CA ALA A 87 7.47 16.30 -7.58
C ALA A 87 7.29 17.22 -8.79
N ASN A 88 6.20 17.99 -8.79
CA ASN A 88 5.87 19.04 -9.75
C ASN A 88 4.99 18.63 -10.97
N GLN A 89 3.71 19.02 -10.90
CA GLN A 89 3.02 19.64 -12.04
C GLN A 89 2.62 21.06 -11.63
N ALA A 90 3.61 21.93 -11.43
CA ALA A 90 3.43 23.37 -11.54
C ALA A 90 4.07 23.80 -12.87
N ALA A 91 3.21 24.06 -13.84
CA ALA A 91 3.45 24.91 -15.00
C ALA A 91 2.18 25.71 -15.24
#